data_AF-A0A3D3F1T0-F1
#
_entry.id   AF-A0A3D3F1T0-F1
#
_cell.length_a   1.000
_cell.length_b   1.000
_cell.length_c   1.000
_cell.angle_alpha   90.00
_cell.angle_beta   90.00
_cell.angle_gamma   90.00
#
_symmetry.space_group_name_H-M   'P 1'
#
loop_
_entity.id
_entity.type
_entity.pdbx_description
1 polymer ?
#
loop_
_entity_poly.entity_id
_entity_poly.type
_entity_poly.pdbx_seq_one_letter_code
_entity_poly.pdbx_strand_id
1 'polypeptide(L)'
;YALENINMETHIQLRVSRGSLLQLADEDLSVRLWDIYNRMVGFGEVLAPYVTPEELEQFKTLIEKYDKLIPRPRGLAIERKIHNDTLPTLKKEIRKVRYKMDSLISFFNGTEFAQAYRNARRMVRSSSRKPKKTDEKKNQNT
;
A
#
# COMPACT_ATOMS: atom_id res chain seq x y z
N TYR A 1 -17.69 -17.39 35.35
CA TYR A 1 -18.81 -16.45 35.58
C TYR A 1 -20.18 -16.97 35.11
N ALA A 2 -20.51 -16.97 33.82
CA ALA A 2 -21.90 -17.20 33.36
C ALA A 2 -22.42 -18.65 33.59
N LEU A 3 -21.53 -19.65 33.49
CA LEU A 3 -21.83 -21.04 33.86
C LEU A 3 -21.90 -21.26 35.38
N GLU A 4 -21.18 -20.44 36.16
CA GLU A 4 -21.15 -20.51 37.63
C GLU A 4 -22.39 -19.85 38.26
N ASN A 5 -22.99 -18.86 37.58
CA ASN A 5 -24.19 -18.14 38.02
C ASN A 5 -25.49 -18.54 37.28
N ILE A 6 -25.47 -19.62 36.49
CA ILE A 6 -26.62 -20.11 35.70
C ILE A 6 -27.26 -18.99 34.84
N ASN A 7 -26.45 -18.02 34.41
CA ASN A 7 -26.93 -16.92 33.58
C ASN A 7 -26.59 -17.22 32.12
N MET A 8 -27.48 -17.99 31.49
CA MET A 8 -27.32 -18.42 30.10
C MET A 8 -27.29 -17.25 29.10
N GLU A 9 -27.89 -16.12 29.46
CA GLU A 9 -27.94 -14.93 28.62
C GLU A 9 -26.57 -14.23 28.52
N THR A 10 -25.89 -14.03 29.65
CA THR A 10 -24.48 -13.56 29.67
C THR A 10 -23.54 -14.54 28.99
N HIS A 11 -23.78 -15.85 29.17
CA HIS A 11 -22.99 -16.89 28.50
C HIS A 11 -23.11 -16.78 26.97
N ILE A 12 -24.32 -16.61 26.44
CA ILE A 12 -24.55 -16.44 25.00
C ILE A 12 -23.92 -15.13 24.50
N GLN A 13 -24.04 -14.04 25.27
CA GLN A 13 -23.54 -12.73 24.88
C GLN A 13 -22.00 -12.64 24.87
N LEU A 14 -21.32 -13.40 25.74
CA LEU A 14 -19.85 -13.45 25.84
C LEU A 14 -19.23 -14.62 25.08
N ARG A 15 -20.04 -15.55 24.53
CA ARG A 15 -19.54 -16.69 23.76
C ARG A 15 -18.99 -16.22 22.41
N VAL A 16 -17.70 -15.95 22.41
CA VAL A 16 -16.91 -15.72 21.19
C VAL A 16 -15.73 -16.67 21.19
N SER A 17 -15.53 -17.40 20.09
CA SER A 17 -14.40 -18.31 19.93
C SER A 17 -13.30 -17.66 19.08
N ARG A 18 -12.05 -17.99 19.40
CA ARG A 18 -10.89 -17.57 18.59
C ARG A 18 -11.03 -18.02 17.13
N GLY A 19 -11.53 -19.23 16.90
CA GLY A 19 -11.76 -19.75 15.55
C GLY A 19 -12.75 -18.91 14.75
N SER A 20 -13.82 -18.44 15.39
CA SER A 20 -14.81 -17.54 14.76
C SER A 20 -14.21 -16.17 14.43
N LEU A 21 -13.31 -15.65 15.26
CA LEU A 21 -12.66 -14.35 15.00
C LEU A 21 -11.65 -14.43 13.85
N LEU A 22 -10.90 -15.53 13.73
CA LEU A 22 -9.89 -15.72 12.68
C LEU A 22 -10.48 -15.87 11.27
N GLN A 23 -11.78 -16.16 11.17
CA GLN A 23 -12.47 -16.34 9.89
C GLN A 23 -13.12 -15.05 9.37
N LEU A 24 -13.13 -13.97 10.17
CA LEU A 24 -13.72 -12.70 9.78
C LEU A 24 -12.76 -11.89 8.90
N ALA A 25 -13.32 -11.13 7.96
CA ALA A 25 -12.58 -10.12 7.24
C ALA A 25 -12.14 -8.99 8.19
N ASP A 26 -11.06 -8.28 7.88
CA ASP A 26 -10.44 -7.32 8.81
C ASP A 26 -11.40 -6.23 9.30
N GLU A 27 -12.24 -5.69 8.41
CA GLU A 27 -13.25 -4.66 8.76
C GLU A 27 -14.32 -5.23 9.71
N ASP A 28 -14.82 -6.44 9.43
CA ASP A 28 -15.82 -7.11 10.26
C ASP A 28 -15.23 -7.57 11.61
N LEU A 29 -13.95 -7.94 11.63
CA LEU A 29 -13.22 -8.29 12.84
C LEU A 29 -13.09 -7.08 13.76
N SER A 30 -12.73 -5.92 13.24
CA SER A 30 -12.69 -4.66 14.00
C SER A 30 -14.01 -4.35 14.67
N VAL A 31 -15.12 -4.38 13.91
CA VAL A 31 -16.46 -4.14 14.45
C VAL A 31 -16.81 -5.17 15.53
N ARG A 32 -16.46 -6.44 15.31
CA ARG A 32 -16.72 -7.51 16.28
C ARG A 32 -15.90 -7.35 17.56
N LEU A 33 -14.66 -6.89 17.48
CA LEU A 33 -13.82 -6.62 18.66
C LEU A 33 -14.37 -5.46 19.49
N TRP A 34 -14.83 -4.39 18.84
CA TRP A 34 -15.51 -3.28 19.51
C TRP A 34 -16.82 -3.71 20.20
N ASP A 35 -17.62 -4.56 19.55
CA ASP A 35 -18.84 -5.13 20.14
C ASP A 35 -18.52 -5.96 21.40
N ILE A 36 -17.46 -6.78 21.35
CA ILE A 36 -16.97 -7.55 22.51
C ILE A 36 -16.51 -6.61 23.65
N TYR A 37 -15.73 -5.59 23.33
CA TYR A 37 -15.29 -4.59 24.31
C TYR A 37 -16.48 -3.88 24.97
N ASN A 38 -17.43 -3.40 24.18
CA ASN A 38 -18.62 -2.69 24.69
C ASN A 38 -19.48 -3.59 25.59
N ARG A 39 -19.65 -4.87 25.24
CA ARG A 39 -20.33 -5.86 26.10
C ARG A 39 -19.60 -6.05 27.42
N MET A 40 -18.26 -6.19 27.39
CA MET A 40 -17.48 -6.34 28.63
C MET A 40 -17.57 -5.10 29.52
N VAL A 41 -17.52 -3.90 28.95
CA VAL A 41 -17.74 -2.64 29.69
C VAL A 41 -19.15 -2.59 30.28
N GLY A 42 -20.17 -3.02 29.53
CA GLY A 42 -21.56 -3.05 29.98
C GLY A 42 -21.82 -3.99 31.17
N PHE A 43 -21.01 -5.04 31.32
CA PHE A 43 -21.08 -5.93 32.49
C PHE A 43 -20.33 -5.38 33.71
N GLY A 44 -19.40 -4.45 33.54
CA GLY A 44 -18.80 -3.66 34.62
C GLY A 44 -18.25 -4.48 35.80
N GLU A 45 -18.68 -4.15 37.02
CA GLU A 45 -18.23 -4.74 38.29
C GLU A 45 -18.44 -6.25 38.39
N VAL A 46 -19.39 -6.78 37.62
CA VAL A 46 -19.75 -8.20 37.62
C VAL A 46 -18.61 -9.07 37.08
N LEU A 47 -17.81 -8.53 36.16
CA LEU A 47 -16.64 -9.19 35.59
C LEU A 47 -15.34 -8.84 36.32
N ALA A 48 -15.34 -7.94 37.31
CA ALA A 48 -14.14 -7.54 38.05
C ALA A 48 -13.30 -8.69 38.62
N PRO A 49 -13.85 -9.84 39.07
CA PRO A 49 -13.03 -10.97 39.52
C PRO A 49 -12.40 -11.79 38.37
N TYR A 50 -12.79 -11.57 37.11
CA TYR A 50 -12.30 -12.30 35.94
C TYR A 50 -11.56 -11.41 34.93
N VAL A 51 -11.83 -10.11 34.94
CA VAL A 51 -11.25 -9.13 34.03
C VAL A 51 -10.94 -7.88 34.84
N THR A 52 -9.66 -7.49 34.85
CA THR A 52 -9.22 -6.26 35.50
C THR A 52 -9.51 -5.04 34.61
N PRO A 53 -9.66 -3.84 35.21
CA PRO A 53 -9.81 -2.60 34.45
C PRO A 53 -8.62 -2.35 33.49
N GLU A 54 -7.42 -2.73 33.92
CA GLU A 54 -6.20 -2.60 33.12
C GLU A 54 -6.21 -3.48 31.87
N GLU A 55 -6.71 -4.73 31.97
CA GLU A 55 -6.86 -5.62 30.82
C GLU A 55 -7.88 -5.09 29.80
N LEU A 56 -8.96 -4.45 30.27
CA LEU A 56 -9.93 -3.80 29.39
C LEU A 56 -9.33 -2.60 28.66
N GLU A 57 -8.54 -1.79 29.36
CA GLU A 57 -7.84 -0.66 28.75
C GLU A 57 -6.81 -1.15 27.73
N GLN A 58 -6.02 -2.17 28.06
CA GLN A 58 -5.11 -2.82 27.11
C GLN A 58 -5.86 -3.35 25.89
N PHE A 59 -6.98 -4.03 26.09
CA PHE A 59 -7.78 -4.55 24.98
C PHE A 59 -8.27 -3.43 24.06
N LYS A 60 -8.78 -2.33 24.61
CA LYS A 60 -9.15 -1.14 23.84
C LYS A 60 -7.99 -0.60 23.01
N THR A 61 -6.82 -0.44 23.62
CA THR A 61 -5.64 0.08 22.89
C THR A 61 -5.20 -0.84 21.75
N LEU A 62 -5.37 -2.15 21.90
CA LEU A 62 -5.08 -3.13 20.85
C LEU A 62 -6.06 -3.02 19.69
N ILE A 63 -7.35 -2.83 19.96
CA ILE A 63 -8.38 -2.60 18.93
C ILE A 63 -8.08 -1.32 18.17
N GLU A 64 -7.78 -0.21 18.87
CA GLU A 64 -7.45 1.06 18.22
C GLU A 64 -6.18 1.00 17.36
N LYS A 65 -5.18 0.22 17.78
CA LYS A 65 -3.97 -0.04 16.96
C LYS A 65 -4.31 -0.86 15.73
N TYR A 66 -5.16 -1.88 15.87
CA TYR A 66 -5.61 -2.72 14.78
C TYR A 66 -6.41 -1.91 13.73
N ASP A 67 -7.33 -1.05 14.16
CA ASP A 67 -8.13 -0.19 13.28
C ASP A 67 -7.27 0.76 12.43
N LYS A 68 -6.12 1.21 12.96
CA LYS A 68 -5.17 2.05 12.22
C LYS A 68 -4.44 1.28 11.11
N LEU A 69 -4.33 -0.04 11.24
CA LEU A 69 -3.68 -0.90 10.26
C LEU A 69 -4.62 -1.34 9.14
N ILE A 70 -5.94 -1.30 9.36
CA ILE A 70 -6.92 -1.64 8.33
C ILE A 70 -6.92 -0.56 7.25
N PRO A 71 -6.48 -0.88 6.02
CA PRO A 71 -6.43 0.10 4.96
C PRO A 71 -7.86 0.37 4.47
N ARG A 72 -8.39 1.56 4.76
CA ARG A 72 -9.73 1.94 4.28
C ARG A 72 -9.73 1.94 2.74
N PRO A 73 -10.67 1.26 2.05
CA PRO A 73 -10.68 1.15 0.60
C PRO A 73 -10.61 2.50 -0.15
N ARG A 74 -11.23 3.53 0.43
CA ARG A 74 -11.14 4.91 -0.09
C ARG A 74 -9.74 5.51 0.04
N GLY A 75 -9.01 5.24 1.12
CA GLY A 75 -7.63 5.68 1.31
C GLY A 75 -6.70 5.09 0.26
N LEU A 76 -6.78 3.77 0.04
CA LEU A 76 -6.00 3.09 -1.00
C LEU A 76 -6.30 3.62 -2.41
N ALA A 77 -7.57 3.90 -2.72
CA ALA A 77 -7.96 4.47 -4.02
C ALA A 77 -7.37 5.89 -4.21
N ILE A 78 -7.38 6.71 -3.16
CA ILE A 78 -6.81 8.06 -3.18
C ILE A 78 -5.29 8.00 -3.32
N GLU A 79 -4.59 7.15 -2.55
CA GLU A 79 -3.15 6.95 -2.65
C GLU A 79 -2.72 6.50 -4.05
N ARG A 80 -3.42 5.50 -4.60
CA ARG A 80 -3.18 5.04 -5.98
C ARG A 80 -3.38 6.15 -6.99
N LYS A 81 -4.41 6.99 -6.82
CA LYS A 81 -4.64 8.15 -7.68
C LYS A 81 -3.51 9.17 -7.57
N ILE A 82 -3.11 9.55 -6.35
CA ILE A 82 -2.02 10.50 -6.10
C ILE A 82 -0.70 10.00 -6.72
N HIS A 83 -0.37 8.71 -6.54
CA HIS A 83 0.82 8.12 -7.13
C HIS A 83 0.75 8.12 -8.67
N ASN A 84 -0.39 7.76 -9.24
CA ASN A 84 -0.58 7.76 -10.68
C ASN A 84 -0.52 9.18 -11.29
N ASP A 85 -0.99 10.21 -10.57
CA ASP A 85 -0.94 11.59 -11.03
C ASP A 85 0.48 12.21 -10.90
N THR A 86 1.26 11.79 -9.91
CA THR A 86 2.62 12.32 -9.65
C THR A 86 3.71 11.68 -10.53
N LEU A 87 3.57 10.40 -10.88
CA LEU A 87 4.54 9.66 -11.71
C LEU A 87 4.83 10.31 -13.08
N PRO A 88 3.84 10.78 -13.87
CA PRO A 88 4.08 11.50 -15.11
C PRO A 88 4.90 12.79 -14.91
N THR A 89 4.65 13.51 -13.82
CA THR A 89 5.33 14.76 -13.49
C THR A 89 6.79 14.50 -13.12
N LEU A 90 7.04 13.54 -12.22
CA LEU A 90 8.39 13.11 -11.85
C LEU A 90 9.18 12.62 -13.08
N LYS A 91 8.54 11.89 -13.98
CA LYS A 91 9.17 11.42 -15.24
C LYS A 91 9.55 12.60 -16.15
N LYS A 92 8.73 13.65 -16.22
CA LYS A 92 9.06 14.89 -16.96
C LYS A 92 10.24 15.62 -16.33
N GLU A 93 10.29 15.70 -15.00
CA GLU A 93 11.37 16.36 -14.28
C GLU A 93 12.71 15.63 -14.44
N ILE A 94 12.73 14.30 -14.30
CA ILE A 94 13.91 13.47 -14.57
C ILE A 94 14.42 13.71 -15.99
N ARG A 95 13.52 13.84 -16.97
CA ARG A 95 13.89 14.13 -18.35
C ARG A 95 14.53 15.52 -18.49
N LYS A 96 13.98 16.55 -17.83
CA LYS A 96 14.57 17.91 -17.82
C LYS A 96 15.98 17.92 -17.22
N VAL A 97 16.18 17.24 -16.09
CA VAL A 97 17.50 17.12 -15.44
C VAL A 97 18.49 16.45 -16.39
N ARG A 98 18.08 15.36 -17.04
CA ARG A 98 18.93 14.68 -18.03
C ARG A 98 19.33 15.59 -19.19
N TYR A 99 18.41 16.38 -19.75
CA TYR A 99 18.76 17.33 -20.82
C TYR A 99 19.74 18.41 -20.36
N LYS A 100 19.62 18.90 -19.11
CA LYS A 100 20.61 19.82 -18.54
C LYS A 100 21.98 19.15 -18.44
N MET A 101 22.05 17.90 -17.97
CA MET A 101 23.31 17.15 -17.92
C MET A 101 23.89 16.93 -19.33
N ASP A 102 23.06 16.55 -20.30
CA ASP A 102 23.49 16.37 -21.70
C ASP A 102 24.06 17.69 -22.27
N SER A 103 23.44 18.82 -21.94
CA SER A 103 23.95 20.14 -22.32
C SER A 103 25.27 20.47 -21.65
N LEU A 104 25.47 20.13 -20.37
CA LEU A 104 26.72 20.41 -19.66
C LEU A 104 27.88 19.57 -20.21
N ILE A 105 27.60 18.39 -20.75
CA ILE A 105 28.63 17.53 -21.35
C ILE A 105 29.25 18.14 -22.60
N SER A 106 28.60 19.12 -23.26
CA SER A 106 29.22 19.82 -24.38
C SER A 106 30.51 20.56 -24.00
N PHE A 107 30.64 21.02 -22.75
CA PHE A 107 31.85 21.68 -22.26
C PHE A 107 33.06 20.74 -22.18
N PHE A 108 32.82 19.44 -22.07
CA PHE A 108 33.84 18.40 -21.95
C PHE A 108 34.09 17.67 -23.28
N ASN A 109 33.67 18.24 -24.42
CA ASN A 109 33.83 17.64 -25.73
C ASN A 109 35.30 17.27 -26.02
N GLY A 110 35.53 16.04 -26.49
CA GLY A 110 36.86 15.53 -26.79
C GLY A 110 37.56 14.84 -25.63
N THR A 111 37.01 14.89 -24.42
CA THR A 111 37.57 14.18 -23.24
C THR A 111 37.05 12.75 -23.11
N GLU A 112 37.83 11.90 -22.45
CA GLU A 112 37.41 10.53 -22.07
C GLU A 112 36.13 10.54 -21.20
N PHE A 113 36.00 11.54 -20.33
CA PHE A 113 34.82 11.73 -19.49
C PHE A 113 33.54 11.91 -20.32
N ALA A 114 33.56 12.77 -21.34
CA ALA A 114 32.40 12.97 -22.21
C ALA A 114 32.05 11.72 -23.04
N GLN A 115 33.05 10.92 -23.42
CA GLN A 115 32.84 9.66 -24.15
C GLN A 115 32.24 8.58 -23.24
N ALA A 116 32.77 8.42 -22.02
CA ALA A 116 32.23 7.52 -21.00
C ALA A 116 30.78 7.88 -20.64
N TYR A 117 30.48 9.17 -20.45
CA TYR A 117 29.13 9.65 -20.18
C TYR A 117 28.16 9.31 -21.33
N ARG A 118 28.52 9.59 -22.58
CA ARG A 118 27.68 9.30 -23.75
C ARG A 118 27.41 7.80 -23.93
N ASN A 119 28.42 6.98 -23.67
CA ASN A 119 28.32 5.52 -23.69
C ASN A 119 27.36 5.02 -22.61
N ALA A 120 27.53 5.48 -21.36
CA ALA A 120 26.65 5.15 -20.24
C ALA A 120 25.20 5.60 -20.49
N ARG A 121 25.02 6.75 -21.17
CA ARG A 121 23.70 7.28 -21.53
C ARG A 121 23.03 6.54 -22.69
N ARG A 122 23.74 5.64 -23.39
CA ARG A 122 23.30 5.04 -24.67
C ARG A 122 22.75 6.09 -25.64
N MET A 123 23.39 7.26 -25.70
CA MET A 123 23.07 8.27 -26.71
C MET A 123 23.52 7.75 -28.07
N VAL A 124 22.67 6.92 -28.70
CA VAL A 124 22.84 6.53 -30.10
C VAL A 124 22.83 7.82 -30.90
N ARG A 125 23.95 8.12 -31.58
CA ARG A 125 23.99 9.24 -32.53
C ARG A 125 22.83 9.05 -33.50
N SER A 126 21.86 9.96 -33.47
CA SER A 126 20.68 9.90 -34.35
C SER A 126 21.06 9.78 -35.84
N SER A 127 22.27 10.19 -36.21
CA SER A 127 22.82 10.09 -37.56
C SER A 127 23.18 8.66 -38.02
N SER A 128 23.19 7.66 -37.14
CA SER A 128 23.50 6.26 -37.51
C SER A 128 22.27 5.37 -37.76
N ARG A 129 21.05 5.92 -37.69
CA ARG A 129 19.86 5.21 -38.19
C ARG A 129 19.94 5.10 -39.71
N LYS A 130 20.32 3.92 -40.21
CA LYS A 130 20.11 3.56 -41.63
C LYS A 130 18.65 3.84 -41.99
N PRO A 131 18.37 4.49 -43.14
CA PRO A 131 17.01 4.71 -43.59
C PRO A 131 16.30 3.35 -43.76
N LYS A 132 15.02 3.30 -43.36
CA LYS A 132 14.15 2.14 -43.57
C LYS A 132 14.09 1.87 -45.08
N LYS A 133 14.46 0.67 -45.52
CA LYS A 133 14.24 0.22 -46.90
C LYS A 133 12.73 0.23 -47.14
N THR A 134 12.29 1.06 -48.06
CA THR A 134 10.92 1.08 -48.60
C THR A 134 10.68 -0.21 -49.39
N ASP A 135 9.47 -0.76 -49.25
CA ASP A 135 9.03 -2.03 -49.82
C ASP A 135 8.96 -2.02 -51.37
N GLU A 136 10.07 -2.31 -52.06
CA GLU A 136 10.09 -2.65 -53.48
C GLU A 136 10.01 -4.18 -53.68
N LYS A 137 8.90 -4.82 -53.30
CA LYS A 137 8.54 -6.18 -53.76
C LYS A 137 7.02 -6.39 -53.82
N LYS A 138 6.32 -5.52 -54.56
CA LYS A 138 4.99 -5.80 -55.10
C LYS A 138 4.91 -5.21 -56.51
N ASN A 139 5.54 -5.90 -57.46
CA ASN A 139 5.22 -5.85 -58.89
C ASN A 139 6.15 -6.81 -59.65
N GLN A 140 6.05 -8.11 -59.34
CA GLN A 140 6.41 -9.18 -60.26
C GLN A 140 5.40 -10.28 -60.04
N ASN A 141 4.34 -10.22 -60.84
CA ASN A 141 3.51 -11.33 -61.30
C ASN A 141 2.58 -10.72 -62.36
N THR A 142 3.10 -10.68 -63.58
CA THR A 142 2.30 -10.64 -64.80
C THR A 142 2.36 -12.04 -65.39
#